data_AF-A0AAQ3Y603-F1
#
_entry.id   AF-A0AAQ3Y603-F1
#
_cell.length_a   1.000
_cell.length_b   1.000
_cell.length_c   1.000
_cell.angle_alpha   90.00
_cell.angle_beta   90.00
_cell.angle_gamma   90.00
#
_symmetry.space_group_name_H-M   'P 1'
#
loop_
_entity.id
_entity.type
_entity.pdbx_description
1 polymer ?
#
loop_
_entity_poly.entity_id
_entity_poly.type
_entity_poly.pdbx_seq_one_letter_code
_entity_poly.pdbx_strand_id
1 'polypeptide(L)'
;MADKISTDAATVNSLTSKFTSSLSSLSFKPKQASSMSFSESSAASAMKSSVSSLSSIVSTFKSNASKDIGNLEKIHQAIKQAEKNAVK
;
A
#
# COMPACT_ATOMS: atom_id res chain seq x y z
N MET A 1 2.39 -36.22 9.68
CA MET A 1 1.84 -35.15 10.54
C MET A 1 1.91 -33.88 9.72
N ALA A 2 0.77 -33.37 9.24
CA ALA A 2 0.77 -32.06 8.58
C ALA A 2 0.89 -31.00 9.68
N ASP A 3 1.95 -30.20 9.64
CA ASP A 3 2.12 -29.06 10.54
C ASP A 3 0.88 -28.18 10.51
N LYS A 4 0.34 -27.86 11.68
CA LYS A 4 -0.88 -27.07 11.80
C LYS A 4 -0.55 -25.61 11.51
N ILE A 5 -0.78 -25.18 10.26
CA ILE A 5 -0.65 -23.77 9.88
C ILE A 5 -1.80 -23.00 10.53
N SER A 6 -1.46 -22.02 11.38
CA SER A 6 -2.41 -21.13 12.06
C SER A 6 -1.88 -19.70 12.03
N THR A 7 -2.80 -18.73 12.02
CA THR A 7 -2.46 -17.30 11.99
C THR A 7 -3.08 -16.57 13.19
N ASP A 8 -2.27 -15.78 13.88
CA ASP A 8 -2.74 -14.97 15.00
C ASP A 8 -3.59 -13.78 14.50
N ALA A 9 -4.87 -13.79 14.85
CA ALA A 9 -5.82 -12.79 14.39
C ALA A 9 -5.50 -11.39 14.92
N ALA A 10 -4.95 -11.26 16.14
CA ALA A 10 -4.59 -9.97 16.71
C ALA A 10 -3.43 -9.33 15.92
N THR A 11 -2.43 -10.13 15.55
CA THR A 11 -1.29 -9.71 14.74
C THR A 11 -1.72 -9.31 13.34
N VAL A 12 -2.51 -10.14 12.65
CA VAL A 12 -3.01 -9.82 11.29
C VAL A 12 -3.83 -8.52 11.33
N ASN A 13 -4.78 -8.38 12.25
CA ASN A 13 -5.59 -7.18 12.36
C ASN A 13 -4.76 -5.93 12.70
N SER A 14 -3.78 -6.05 13.60
CA SER A 14 -2.87 -4.97 13.97
C SER A 14 -2.03 -4.52 12.78
N LEU A 15 -1.45 -5.45 12.02
CA LEU A 15 -0.67 -5.16 10.82
C LEU A 15 -1.53 -4.50 9.74
N THR A 16 -2.69 -5.09 9.41
CA THR A 16 -3.64 -4.53 8.44
C THR A 16 -4.05 -3.10 8.82
N SER A 17 -4.38 -2.87 10.09
CA SER A 17 -4.83 -1.55 10.56
C SER A 17 -3.71 -0.50 10.50
N LYS A 18 -2.49 -0.86 10.93
CA LYS A 18 -1.33 0.03 10.86
C LYS A 18 -0.98 0.37 9.42
N PHE A 19 -0.91 -0.63 8.54
CA PHE A 19 -0.57 -0.41 7.14
C PHE A 19 -1.65 0.41 6.41
N THR A 20 -2.92 0.13 6.65
CA THR A 20 -4.03 0.91 6.07
C THR A 20 -3.96 2.37 6.50
N SER A 21 -3.70 2.63 7.78
CA SER A 21 -3.54 3.99 8.32
C SER A 21 -2.31 4.71 7.76
N SER A 22 -1.19 4.01 7.63
CA SER A 22 0.02 4.57 7.00
C SER A 22 -0.22 4.91 5.53
N LEU A 23 -0.89 4.03 4.77
CA LEU A 23 -1.19 4.27 3.36
C LEU A 23 -2.18 5.41 3.14
N SER A 24 -3.17 5.57 4.00
CA SER A 24 -4.12 6.69 3.90
C SER A 24 -3.43 8.03 4.16
N SER A 25 -2.43 8.08 5.05
CA SER A 25 -1.60 9.26 5.31
C SER A 25 -0.60 9.59 4.19
N LEU A 26 -0.19 8.60 3.39
CA LEU A 26 0.68 8.79 2.23
C LEU A 26 -0.05 9.55 1.13
N SER A 27 0.26 10.84 1.02
CA SER A 27 -0.11 11.68 -0.10
C SER A 27 1.08 12.53 -0.53
N PHE A 28 1.44 12.45 -1.81
CA PHE A 28 2.39 13.37 -2.42
C PHE A 28 1.60 14.31 -3.33
N LYS A 29 1.30 15.50 -2.81
CA LYS A 29 0.70 16.58 -3.58
C LYS A 29 1.70 17.73 -3.63
N PRO A 30 2.42 17.94 -4.75
CA PRO A 30 3.29 19.10 -4.86
C PRO A 30 2.43 20.37 -4.69
N LYS A 31 2.79 21.21 -3.71
CA LYS A 31 1.94 22.31 -3.23
C LYS A 31 1.55 23.34 -4.30
N GLN A 32 2.23 23.39 -5.46
CA GLN A 32 2.02 24.43 -6.47
C GLN A 32 2.37 24.00 -7.91
N ALA A 33 1.90 22.84 -8.39
CA ALA A 33 2.09 22.50 -9.81
C ALA A 33 1.33 23.47 -10.77
N SER A 34 0.24 24.08 -10.28
CA SER A 34 -0.64 24.94 -11.06
C SER A 34 -0.25 26.42 -11.07
N SER A 35 0.64 26.86 -10.17
CA SER A 35 1.08 28.25 -10.03
C SER A 35 2.59 28.46 -10.17
N MET A 36 3.38 27.39 -10.31
CA MET A 36 4.79 27.50 -10.69
C MET A 36 4.87 27.85 -12.19
N SER A 37 4.98 29.15 -12.48
CA SER A 37 5.52 29.63 -13.75
C SER A 37 7.01 29.34 -13.74
N PHE A 38 7.35 28.15 -14.23
CA PHE A 38 8.71 27.80 -14.52
C PHE A 38 9.13 28.64 -15.73
N SER A 39 10.02 29.62 -15.54
CA SER A 39 10.76 30.20 -16.66
C SER A 39 11.24 29.04 -17.55
N GLU A 40 11.17 29.16 -18.87
CA GLU A 40 11.41 28.11 -19.90
C GLU A 40 12.80 27.41 -19.84
N SER A 41 13.55 27.60 -18.76
CA SER A 41 14.73 26.82 -18.39
C SER A 41 14.45 25.31 -18.39
N SER A 42 15.33 24.57 -19.06
CA SER A 42 15.36 23.11 -19.10
C SER A 42 15.34 22.46 -17.71
N ALA A 43 15.98 23.09 -16.72
CA ALA A 43 16.02 22.64 -15.33
C ALA A 43 14.62 22.58 -14.69
N ALA A 44 13.78 23.57 -14.97
CA ALA A 44 12.45 23.67 -14.38
C ALA A 44 11.47 22.64 -15.00
N SER A 45 11.57 22.43 -16.32
CA SER A 45 10.87 21.34 -17.02
C SER A 45 11.30 19.95 -16.53
N ALA A 46 12.60 19.73 -16.32
CA ALA A 46 13.12 18.49 -15.76
C ALA A 46 12.57 18.24 -14.34
N MET A 47 12.55 19.28 -13.50
CA MET A 47 12.00 19.20 -12.14
C MET A 47 10.50 18.88 -12.15
N LYS A 48 9.71 19.49 -13.04
CA LYS A 48 8.28 19.16 -13.23
C LYS A 48 8.09 17.70 -13.61
N SER A 49 8.88 17.18 -14.55
CA SER A 49 8.85 15.78 -14.94
C SER A 49 9.21 14.85 -13.78
N SER A 50 10.26 15.14 -13.02
CA SER A 50 10.64 14.34 -11.84
C SER A 50 9.53 14.34 -10.78
N VAL A 51 8.92 15.49 -10.49
CA VAL A 51 7.81 15.60 -9.53
C VAL A 51 6.58 14.81 -10.00
N SER A 52 6.27 14.85 -11.30
CA SER A 52 5.17 14.07 -11.88
C SER A 52 5.44 12.57 -11.80
N SER A 53 6.66 12.13 -12.11
CA SER A 53 7.09 10.74 -11.98
C SER A 53 7.01 10.25 -10.53
N LEU A 54 7.47 11.06 -9.58
CA LEU A 54 7.37 10.75 -8.14
C LEU A 54 5.90 10.59 -7.71
N SER A 55 5.02 11.48 -8.17
CA SER A 55 3.58 11.36 -7.89
C SER A 55 3.01 10.04 -8.42
N SER A 56 3.41 9.62 -9.62
CA SER A 56 2.98 8.35 -10.22
C SER A 56 3.53 7.14 -9.45
N ILE A 57 4.81 7.18 -9.05
CA ILE A 57 5.46 6.13 -8.26
C ILE A 57 4.76 5.97 -6.91
N VAL A 58 4.49 7.06 -6.20
CA VAL A 58 3.79 7.04 -4.90
C VAL A 58 2.38 6.45 -5.05
N SER A 59 1.66 6.81 -6.13
CA SER A 59 0.34 6.24 -6.42
C SER A 59 0.41 4.74 -6.70
N THR A 60 1.39 4.30 -7.49
CA THR A 60 1.61 2.88 -7.81
C THR A 60 1.96 2.08 -6.56
N PHE A 61 2.87 2.61 -5.73
CA PHE A 61 3.23 2.02 -4.45
C PHE A 61 2.01 1.84 -3.55
N LYS A 62 1.17 2.88 -3.40
CA LYS A 62 -0.04 2.83 -2.58
C LYS A 62 -1.04 1.78 -3.09
N SER A 63 -1.19 1.67 -4.41
CA SER A 63 -2.04 0.66 -5.04
C SER A 63 -1.55 -0.76 -4.77
N ASN A 64 -0.25 -1.02 -4.96
CA ASN A 64 0.34 -2.34 -4.73
C ASN A 64 0.29 -2.72 -3.24
N ALA A 65 0.67 -1.81 -2.34
CA ALA A 65 0.59 -2.05 -0.90
C ALA A 65 -0.85 -2.33 -0.44
N SER A 66 -1.86 -1.66 -1.01
CA SER A 66 -3.27 -1.94 -0.70
C SER A 66 -3.68 -3.35 -1.15
N LYS A 67 -3.18 -3.82 -2.30
CA LYS A 67 -3.42 -5.20 -2.78
C LYS A 67 -2.76 -6.21 -1.85
N ASP A 68 -1.54 -5.96 -1.40
CA ASP A 68 -0.81 -6.86 -0.50
C ASP A 68 -1.52 -7.02 0.85
N ILE A 69 -2.04 -5.93 1.41
CA ILE A 69 -2.87 -5.97 2.62
C ILE A 69 -4.12 -6.83 2.40
N GLY A 70 -4.85 -6.62 1.29
CA GLY A 70 -6.03 -7.42 0.98
C GLY A 70 -5.69 -8.90 0.75
N ASN A 71 -4.52 -9.22 0.22
CA ASN A 71 -4.05 -10.60 0.06
C ASN A 71 -3.72 -11.24 1.42
N LEU A 72 -3.06 -10.50 2.33
CA LEU A 72 -2.83 -10.95 3.71
C LEU A 72 -4.14 -11.32 4.42
N GLU A 73 -5.16 -10.48 4.31
CA GLU A 73 -6.48 -10.77 4.89
C GLU A 73 -7.12 -12.03 4.28
N LYS A 74 -7.03 -12.21 2.95
CA LYS A 74 -7.54 -13.41 2.27
C LYS A 74 -6.83 -14.68 2.73
N ILE A 75 -5.51 -14.65 2.84
CA ILE A 75 -4.72 -15.78 3.33
C ILE A 75 -5.14 -16.14 4.77
N HIS A 76 -5.30 -15.14 5.64
CA HIS A 76 -5.78 -15.34 7.01
C HIS A 76 -7.17 -16.00 7.06
N GLN A 77 -8.11 -15.56 6.22
CA GLN A 77 -9.43 -16.19 6.15
C GLN A 77 -9.37 -17.63 5.62
N ALA A 78 -8.52 -17.89 4.62
CA ALA A 78 -8.31 -19.23 4.08
C ALA A 78 -7.75 -20.19 5.14
N ILE A 79 -6.76 -19.74 5.93
CA ILE A 79 -6.18 -20.52 7.04
C ILE A 79 -7.25 -20.81 8.09
N LYS A 80 -8.02 -19.80 8.53
CA LYS A 80 -9.13 -20.00 9.48
C LYS A 80 -10.17 -21.00 8.97
N GLN A 81 -10.48 -20.98 7.68
CA GLN A 81 -11.43 -21.94 7.09
C GLN A 81 -10.85 -23.36 7.06
N ALA A 82 -9.58 -23.50 6.69
CA ALA A 82 -8.89 -24.78 6.72
C ALA A 82 -8.85 -25.38 8.14
N GLU A 83 -8.57 -24.56 9.16
CA GLU A 83 -8.59 -24.98 10.56
C GLU A 83 -9.98 -25.45 11.00
N LYS A 84 -11.05 -24.73 10.65
CA LYS A 84 -12.43 -25.16 10.96
C LYS A 84 -12.78 -26.51 10.30
N ASN A 85 -12.33 -26.73 9.08
CA ASN A 85 -12.61 -27.95 8.34
C ASN A 85 -11.81 -29.15 8.88
N ALA A 86 -10.61 -28.93 9.41
CA ALA A 86 -9.78 -29.99 9.98
C ALA A 86 -10.24 -30.51 11.37
N VAL A 87 -11.19 -29.80 12.00
CA VAL A 87 -11.80 -30.18 13.29
C VAL A 87 -13.10 -30.97 13.11
N LYS A 88 -13.62 -31.06 11.88
CA LYS A 88 -14.75 -31.95 11.51
C LYS A 88 -14.25 -33.33 11.10
#